data_AF-A0A0E9LWW3-F1
#
_entry.id   AF-A0A0E9LWW3-F1
#
_cell.length_a   1.000
_cell.length_b   1.000
_cell.length_c   1.000
_cell.angle_alpha   90.00
_cell.angle_beta   90.00
_cell.angle_gamma   90.00
#
_symmetry.space_group_name_H-M   'P 1'
#
loop_
_entity.id
_entity.type
_entity.pdbx_description
1 polymer ?
#
loop_
_entity_poly.entity_id
_entity_poly.type
_entity_poly.pdbx_seq_one_letter_code
_entity_poly.pdbx_strand_id
1 'polypeptide(L)'
;MKPFSKNDNGGDLVETAFLVQGLLTVKQYFTDGNSDEQQLAQKIDQLWREVEWNWHTRDGENVLYWHWSPDKQWAMNHKITGYDECMITYILAAASPTFPIAPPVYHEGWAGSGAISITATSENPALTLKHRVKSDQGGPLFWAHYSFLGLDPRGLSDKYADYWENNVAHTLLNRQHCIDNPHGYKGYGERSWGLTASYSVPGAAAYFQGQTDQKPDSDQSNLTGYAGHSPAFDLGVITPTAALSSLPYAPGEVMLVMRHFYENLGPSNMGALWVLRCL
;
A
#
# COMPACT_ATOMS: atom_id res chain seq x y z
N MET A 1 -12.15 -15.76 15.61
CA MET A 1 -11.68 -14.59 14.82
C MET A 1 -11.67 -13.38 15.73
N LYS A 2 -10.62 -12.53 15.66
CA LYS A 2 -10.55 -11.27 16.40
C LYS A 2 -11.00 -10.14 15.45
N PRO A 3 -12.11 -9.42 15.74
CA PRO A 3 -12.56 -8.31 14.90
C PRO A 3 -11.53 -7.18 14.84
N PHE A 4 -11.41 -6.52 13.68
CA PHE A 4 -10.64 -5.30 13.55
C PHE A 4 -11.44 -4.07 14.01
N SER A 5 -12.74 -4.06 13.74
CA SER A 5 -13.68 -3.06 14.25
C SER A 5 -15.06 -3.66 14.54
N LYS A 6 -16.01 -2.84 15.00
CA LYS A 6 -17.38 -3.29 15.32
C LYS A 6 -18.09 -3.94 14.12
N ASN A 7 -17.89 -3.41 12.92
CA ASN A 7 -18.54 -3.90 11.69
C ASN A 7 -17.58 -4.70 10.79
N ASP A 8 -16.31 -4.77 11.18
CA ASP A 8 -15.26 -5.49 10.47
C ASP A 8 -14.82 -6.70 11.31
N ASN A 9 -15.60 -7.76 11.19
CA ASN A 9 -15.50 -9.00 11.94
C ASN A 9 -15.68 -10.22 11.01
N GLY A 10 -15.31 -10.06 9.74
CA GLY A 10 -15.64 -10.97 8.65
C GLY A 10 -14.43 -11.27 7.76
N GLY A 11 -14.71 -11.50 6.48
CA GLY A 11 -13.68 -11.56 5.44
C GLY A 11 -13.22 -10.16 5.04
N ASP A 12 -11.90 -10.01 4.94
CA ASP A 12 -11.22 -8.85 4.35
C ASP A 12 -10.54 -9.32 3.06
N LEU A 13 -11.03 -8.84 1.92
CA LEU A 13 -10.56 -9.29 0.61
C LEU A 13 -9.17 -8.74 0.26
N VAL A 14 -8.83 -7.55 0.73
CA VAL A 14 -7.53 -6.91 0.43
C VAL A 14 -6.42 -7.60 1.21
N GLU A 15 -6.63 -7.87 2.50
CA GLU A 15 -5.70 -8.66 3.32
C GLU A 15 -5.58 -10.11 2.78
N THR A 16 -6.70 -10.69 2.34
CA THR A 16 -6.69 -12.00 1.65
C THR A 16 -5.85 -11.96 0.37
N ALA A 17 -5.94 -10.89 -0.42
CA ALA A 17 -5.13 -10.72 -1.64
C ALA A 17 -3.64 -10.63 -1.33
N PHE A 18 -3.23 -9.87 -0.30
CA PHE A 18 -1.82 -9.81 0.10
C PHE A 18 -1.29 -11.17 0.58
N LEU A 19 -2.08 -11.90 1.37
CA LEU A 19 -1.76 -13.27 1.77
C LEU A 19 -1.58 -14.19 0.56
N VAL A 20 -2.56 -14.19 -0.35
CA VAL A 20 -2.55 -15.04 -1.54
C VAL A 20 -1.38 -14.72 -2.47
N GLN A 21 -1.03 -13.44 -2.66
CA GLN A 21 0.15 -13.03 -3.43
C GLN A 21 1.43 -13.70 -2.89
N GLY A 22 1.61 -13.71 -1.56
CA GLY A 22 2.75 -14.40 -0.92
C GLY A 22 2.66 -15.93 -1.06
N LEU A 23 1.48 -16.51 -0.82
CA LEU A 23 1.26 -17.95 -0.92
C LEU A 23 1.53 -18.49 -2.33
N LEU A 24 1.06 -17.79 -3.38
CA LEU A 24 1.33 -18.20 -4.76
C LEU A 24 2.83 -18.16 -5.08
N THR A 25 3.57 -17.20 -4.54
CA THR A 25 5.04 -17.17 -4.66
C THR A 25 5.67 -18.41 -4.03
N VAL A 26 5.26 -18.79 -2.82
CA VAL A 26 5.72 -19.99 -2.12
C VAL A 26 5.36 -21.27 -2.88
N LYS A 27 4.13 -21.36 -3.40
CA LYS A 27 3.68 -22.49 -4.22
C LYS A 27 4.60 -22.67 -5.44
N GLN A 28 4.88 -21.60 -6.17
CA GLN A 28 5.74 -21.68 -7.36
C GLN A 28 7.17 -22.08 -6.99
N TYR A 29 7.71 -21.59 -5.88
CA TYR A 29 9.05 -21.98 -5.40
C TYR A 29 9.16 -23.48 -5.09
N PHE A 30 8.10 -24.09 -4.55
CA PHE A 30 8.07 -25.50 -4.13
C PHE A 30 7.48 -26.47 -5.16
N THR A 31 7.10 -26.01 -6.36
CA THR A 31 6.41 -26.84 -7.35
C THR A 31 7.24 -28.07 -7.78
N ASP A 32 8.55 -27.91 -7.93
CA ASP A 32 9.48 -28.98 -8.32
C ASP A 32 10.33 -29.50 -7.14
N GLY A 33 9.88 -29.24 -5.91
CA GLY A 33 10.57 -29.63 -4.67
C GLY A 33 10.46 -31.12 -4.34
N ASN A 34 10.83 -31.48 -3.11
CA ASN A 34 10.63 -32.83 -2.58
C ASN A 34 9.14 -33.14 -2.28
N SER A 35 8.84 -34.37 -1.85
CA SER A 35 7.46 -34.81 -1.61
C SER A 35 6.69 -33.95 -0.60
N ASP A 36 7.35 -33.42 0.43
CA ASP A 36 6.71 -32.61 1.46
C ASP A 36 6.46 -31.18 0.96
N GLU A 37 7.40 -30.64 0.20
CA GLU A 37 7.28 -29.34 -0.48
C GLU A 37 6.13 -29.34 -1.51
N GLN A 38 6.02 -30.40 -2.32
CA GLN A 38 4.93 -30.55 -3.28
C GLN A 38 3.57 -30.68 -2.58
N GLN A 39 3.50 -31.41 -1.46
CA GLN A 39 2.27 -31.48 -0.64
C GLN A 39 1.88 -30.11 -0.07
N LEU A 40 2.84 -29.29 0.35
CA LEU A 40 2.59 -27.91 0.77
C LEU A 40 2.07 -27.06 -0.40
N ALA A 41 2.71 -27.14 -1.57
CA ALA A 41 2.29 -26.42 -2.77
C ALA A 41 0.84 -26.78 -3.18
N GLN A 42 0.45 -28.05 -3.06
CA GLN A 42 -0.93 -28.50 -3.32
C GLN A 42 -1.93 -27.92 -2.33
N LYS A 43 -1.61 -27.87 -1.02
CA LYS A 43 -2.47 -27.22 -0.01
C LYS A 43 -2.65 -25.73 -0.28
N ILE A 44 -1.58 -25.06 -0.70
CA ILE A 44 -1.66 -23.65 -1.10
C ILE A 44 -2.55 -23.47 -2.34
N ASP A 45 -2.41 -24.34 -3.35
CA ASP A 45 -3.27 -24.30 -4.54
C ASP A 45 -4.74 -24.48 -4.18
N GLN A 46 -5.05 -25.39 -3.24
CA GLN A 46 -6.39 -25.56 -2.72
C GLN A 46 -6.91 -24.28 -2.05
N LEU A 47 -6.15 -23.69 -1.11
CA LEU A 47 -6.55 -22.45 -0.44
C LEU A 47 -6.82 -21.31 -1.43
N TRP A 48 -5.95 -21.14 -2.43
CA TRP A 48 -6.12 -20.15 -3.49
C TRP A 48 -7.42 -20.36 -4.28
N ARG A 49 -7.73 -21.60 -4.66
CA ARG A 49 -8.94 -21.97 -5.41
C ARG A 49 -10.22 -21.83 -4.59
N GLU A 50 -10.14 -21.87 -3.28
CA GLU A 50 -11.29 -21.72 -2.38
C GLU A 50 -11.62 -20.26 -2.07
N VAL A 51 -10.80 -19.29 -2.49
CA VAL A 51 -11.14 -17.86 -2.32
C VAL A 51 -12.23 -17.46 -3.32
N GLU A 52 -13.40 -17.09 -2.80
CA GLU A 52 -14.58 -16.68 -3.56
C GLU A 52 -14.53 -15.19 -3.95
N TRP A 53 -13.63 -14.81 -4.86
CA TRP A 53 -13.45 -13.39 -5.25
C TRP A 53 -14.73 -12.76 -5.81
N ASN A 54 -15.47 -13.51 -6.63
CA ASN A 54 -16.71 -13.03 -7.24
C ASN A 54 -17.85 -12.82 -6.21
N TRP A 55 -17.83 -13.48 -5.05
CA TRP A 55 -18.77 -13.21 -3.96
C TRP A 55 -18.69 -11.74 -3.52
N HIS A 56 -17.48 -11.19 -3.50
CA HIS A 56 -17.21 -9.81 -3.14
C HIS A 56 -17.66 -8.77 -4.19
N THR A 57 -18.32 -9.19 -5.26
CA THR A 57 -19.03 -8.26 -6.17
C THR A 57 -20.41 -7.87 -5.68
N ARG A 58 -20.92 -8.47 -4.60
CA ARG A 58 -22.26 -8.24 -4.03
C ARG A 58 -23.37 -8.29 -5.10
N ASP A 59 -23.92 -9.48 -5.31
CA ASP A 59 -24.99 -9.69 -6.30
C ASP A 59 -24.59 -9.32 -7.75
N GLY A 60 -23.29 -9.34 -8.06
CA GLY A 60 -22.77 -9.12 -9.41
C GLY A 60 -22.61 -7.64 -9.81
N GLU A 61 -22.44 -6.71 -8.86
CA GLU A 61 -22.05 -5.34 -9.21
C GLU A 61 -20.68 -5.32 -9.91
N ASN A 62 -20.44 -4.31 -10.74
CA ASN A 62 -19.17 -4.12 -11.43
C ASN A 62 -18.11 -3.45 -10.52
N VAL A 63 -17.94 -3.95 -9.28
CA VAL A 63 -16.94 -3.48 -8.31
C VAL A 63 -16.69 -4.54 -7.23
N LEU A 64 -15.48 -4.58 -6.67
CA LEU A 64 -15.21 -5.38 -5.48
C LEU A 64 -15.48 -4.59 -4.20
N TYR A 65 -16.08 -5.25 -3.22
CA TYR A 65 -16.24 -4.76 -1.86
C TYR A 65 -15.15 -5.35 -0.95
N TRP A 66 -14.54 -4.49 -0.15
CA TRP A 66 -13.43 -4.85 0.72
C TRP A 66 -13.83 -5.87 1.79
N HIS A 67 -15.00 -5.70 2.41
CA HIS A 67 -15.40 -6.51 3.56
C HIS A 67 -16.75 -7.19 3.36
N TRP A 68 -16.89 -8.38 3.92
CA TRP A 68 -18.16 -9.07 4.11
C TRP A 68 -18.18 -9.78 5.46
N SER A 69 -19.30 -9.73 6.18
CA SER A 69 -19.45 -10.38 7.48
C SER A 69 -20.68 -11.28 7.53
N PRO A 70 -20.64 -12.45 8.20
CA PRO A 70 -21.81 -13.31 8.35
C PRO A 70 -22.98 -12.65 9.07
N ASP A 71 -22.73 -11.80 10.08
CA ASP A 71 -23.78 -11.17 10.90
C ASP A 71 -23.98 -9.68 10.57
N LYS A 72 -22.98 -9.02 9.94
CA LYS A 72 -23.09 -7.62 9.49
C LYS A 72 -23.33 -7.48 7.98
N GLN A 73 -23.21 -8.57 7.24
CA GLN A 73 -23.30 -8.59 5.77
C GLN A 73 -22.37 -7.53 5.16
N TRP A 74 -22.94 -6.62 4.37
CA TRP A 74 -22.22 -5.55 3.67
C TRP A 74 -22.17 -4.22 4.46
N ALA A 75 -22.35 -4.22 5.78
CA ALA A 75 -22.46 -2.99 6.58
C ALA A 75 -21.23 -2.06 6.50
N MET A 76 -20.04 -2.61 6.23
CA MET A 76 -18.84 -1.80 5.96
C MET A 76 -18.97 -0.98 4.67
N ASN A 77 -19.70 -1.50 3.68
CA ASN A 77 -20.07 -0.84 2.42
C ASN A 77 -18.89 -0.12 1.72
N HIS A 78 -17.71 -0.74 1.76
CA HIS A 78 -16.47 -0.13 1.27
C HIS A 78 -16.12 -0.69 -0.10
N LYS A 79 -16.42 0.07 -1.15
CA LYS A 79 -16.04 -0.24 -2.55
C LYS A 79 -14.54 0.01 -2.74
N ILE A 80 -13.86 -0.94 -3.37
CA ILE A 80 -12.44 -0.80 -3.74
C ILE A 80 -12.37 -0.13 -5.11
N THR A 81 -11.94 1.12 -5.16
CA THR A 81 -11.81 1.92 -6.40
C THR A 81 -10.42 2.55 -6.42
N GLY A 82 -9.75 2.58 -7.56
CA GLY A 82 -8.37 3.05 -7.66
C GLY A 82 -8.20 4.58 -7.78
N TYR A 83 -6.97 5.09 -7.70
CA TYR A 83 -5.74 4.34 -7.42
C TYR A 83 -5.35 4.38 -5.94
N ASP A 84 -5.08 3.21 -5.36
CA ASP A 84 -4.56 2.97 -4.02
C ASP A 84 -3.79 1.63 -3.96
N GLU A 85 -3.51 1.08 -2.77
CA GLU A 85 -2.73 -0.14 -2.58
C GLU A 85 -3.38 -1.44 -3.09
N CYS A 86 -4.66 -1.42 -3.46
CA CYS A 86 -5.48 -2.62 -3.60
C CYS A 86 -5.46 -3.27 -4.99
N MET A 87 -4.58 -2.84 -5.89
CA MET A 87 -4.57 -3.31 -7.29
C MET A 87 -4.47 -4.84 -7.41
N ILE A 88 -3.61 -5.49 -6.61
CA ILE A 88 -3.41 -6.94 -6.64
C ILE A 88 -4.68 -7.72 -6.29
N THR A 89 -5.60 -7.12 -5.53
CA THR A 89 -6.91 -7.71 -5.23
C THR A 89 -7.72 -7.95 -6.50
N TYR A 90 -7.73 -6.98 -7.42
CA TYR A 90 -8.41 -7.13 -8.71
C TYR A 90 -7.67 -8.08 -9.65
N ILE A 91 -6.33 -8.05 -9.67
CA ILE A 91 -5.53 -8.95 -10.50
C ILE A 91 -5.74 -10.41 -10.08
N LEU A 92 -5.69 -10.71 -8.77
CA LEU A 92 -5.97 -12.04 -8.25
C LEU A 92 -7.43 -12.43 -8.47
N ALA A 93 -8.38 -11.53 -8.25
CA ALA A 93 -9.78 -11.82 -8.55
C ALA A 93 -9.99 -12.20 -10.02
N ALA A 94 -9.33 -11.54 -10.97
CA ALA A 94 -9.40 -11.88 -12.39
C ALA A 94 -8.64 -13.18 -12.73
N ALA A 95 -7.56 -13.48 -12.01
CA ALA A 95 -6.74 -14.68 -12.21
C ALA A 95 -7.32 -15.95 -11.60
N SER A 96 -8.34 -15.85 -10.73
CA SER A 96 -8.94 -17.00 -10.06
C SER A 96 -9.49 -18.02 -11.06
N PRO A 97 -9.09 -19.31 -10.96
CA PRO A 97 -9.57 -20.34 -11.86
C PRO A 97 -10.96 -20.90 -11.48
N THR A 98 -11.49 -20.51 -10.32
CA THR A 98 -12.72 -21.08 -9.72
C THR A 98 -13.79 -20.03 -9.46
N PHE A 99 -13.40 -18.84 -8.99
CA PHE A 99 -14.32 -17.75 -8.68
C PHE A 99 -13.89 -16.42 -9.34
N PRO A 100 -13.65 -16.37 -10.66
CA PRO A 100 -13.18 -15.17 -11.33
C PRO A 100 -14.23 -14.06 -11.36
N ILE A 101 -13.76 -12.81 -11.34
CA ILE A 101 -14.58 -11.64 -11.67
C ILE A 101 -14.66 -11.43 -13.19
N ALA A 102 -15.74 -10.79 -13.65
CA ALA A 102 -15.86 -10.36 -15.04
C ALA A 102 -15.03 -9.08 -15.31
N PRO A 103 -14.50 -8.87 -16.53
CA PRO A 103 -13.72 -7.68 -16.86
C PRO A 103 -14.35 -6.32 -16.49
N PRO A 104 -15.68 -6.10 -16.61
CA PRO A 104 -16.31 -4.85 -16.16
C PRO A 104 -16.05 -4.51 -14.70
N VAL A 105 -15.87 -5.51 -13.82
CA VAL A 105 -15.57 -5.28 -12.40
C VAL A 105 -14.27 -4.48 -12.22
N TYR A 106 -13.24 -4.78 -13.02
CA TYR A 106 -12.00 -4.01 -13.04
C TYR A 106 -12.18 -2.66 -13.77
N HIS A 107 -12.77 -2.66 -14.96
CA HIS A 107 -12.80 -1.47 -15.80
C HIS A 107 -13.74 -0.37 -15.29
N GLU A 108 -14.88 -0.74 -14.70
CA GLU A 108 -15.88 0.19 -14.16
C GLU A 108 -15.67 0.45 -12.66
N GLY A 109 -15.32 -0.60 -11.89
CA GLY A 109 -15.09 -0.52 -10.46
C GLY A 109 -13.73 0.07 -10.09
N TRP A 110 -12.65 -0.68 -10.36
CA TRP A 110 -11.28 -0.22 -10.05
C TRP A 110 -10.91 1.03 -10.84
N ALA A 111 -11.04 0.98 -12.17
CA ALA A 111 -10.56 2.03 -13.05
C ALA A 111 -11.55 3.19 -13.24
N GLY A 112 -12.75 3.11 -12.64
CA GLY A 112 -13.77 4.16 -12.71
C GLY A 112 -14.15 4.53 -14.14
N SER A 113 -14.22 3.56 -15.05
CA SER A 113 -14.45 3.76 -16.48
C SER A 113 -13.42 4.69 -17.15
N GLY A 114 -12.17 4.66 -16.67
CA GLY A 114 -11.06 5.49 -17.16
C GLY A 114 -10.77 6.73 -16.31
N ALA A 115 -11.60 7.04 -15.31
CA ALA A 115 -11.38 8.16 -14.39
C ALA A 115 -10.14 7.98 -13.49
N ILE A 116 -9.56 6.77 -13.44
CA ILE A 116 -8.31 6.49 -12.72
C ILE A 116 -7.08 7.12 -13.40
N SER A 117 -7.09 7.33 -14.72
CA SER A 117 -5.94 7.90 -15.43
C SER A 117 -5.94 9.42 -15.32
N ILE A 118 -4.75 10.00 -15.15
CA ILE A 118 -4.53 11.45 -15.23
C ILE A 118 -3.53 11.77 -16.34
N THR A 119 -3.71 12.93 -16.98
CA THR A 119 -2.74 13.43 -17.94
C THR A 119 -1.53 13.94 -17.15
N ALA A 120 -0.35 13.34 -17.38
CA ALA A 120 0.89 13.82 -16.82
C ALA A 120 1.07 15.31 -17.15
N THR A 121 1.37 16.13 -16.14
CA THR A 121 1.78 17.51 -16.36
C THR A 121 3.15 17.51 -17.06
N SER A 122 3.57 18.65 -17.62
CA SER A 122 4.91 18.78 -18.22
C SER A 122 6.05 18.69 -17.19
N GLU A 123 5.74 18.48 -15.91
CA GLU A 123 6.72 18.29 -14.84
C GLU A 123 7.09 16.81 -14.73
N ASN A 124 8.38 16.52 -14.56
CA ASN A 124 8.90 15.15 -14.43
C ASN A 124 9.66 15.08 -13.11
N PRO A 125 9.35 14.12 -12.21
CA PRO A 125 8.39 13.01 -12.34
C PRO A 125 6.91 13.42 -12.21
N ALA A 126 6.03 12.75 -12.96
CA ALA A 126 4.57 12.93 -12.89
C ALA A 126 3.86 11.59 -12.68
N LEU A 127 2.83 11.62 -11.83
CA LEU A 127 1.92 10.49 -11.65
C LEU A 127 1.02 10.36 -12.90
N THR A 128 0.72 9.13 -13.28
CA THR A 128 -0.21 8.81 -14.38
C THR A 128 -1.54 8.25 -13.86
N LEU A 129 -1.59 7.89 -12.57
CA LEU A 129 -2.78 7.40 -11.87
C LEU A 129 -3.26 8.40 -10.81
N LYS A 130 -4.59 8.56 -10.74
CA LYS A 130 -5.29 9.41 -9.78
C LYS A 130 -5.31 8.78 -8.40
N HIS A 131 -4.38 9.21 -7.55
CA HIS A 131 -4.32 8.80 -6.15
C HIS A 131 -5.47 9.41 -5.35
N ARG A 132 -6.08 8.64 -4.43
CA ARG A 132 -7.34 9.02 -3.75
C ARG A 132 -7.25 10.12 -2.68
N VAL A 133 -6.05 10.49 -2.21
CA VAL A 133 -5.88 11.54 -1.16
C VAL A 133 -5.81 12.95 -1.76
N LYS A 134 -4.76 13.25 -2.53
CA LYS A 134 -4.61 14.43 -3.38
C LYS A 134 -3.93 14.00 -4.67
N SER A 135 -4.58 14.23 -5.80
CA SER A 135 -4.23 13.56 -7.06
C SER A 135 -2.87 13.93 -7.65
N ASP A 136 -2.28 15.05 -7.22
CA ASP A 136 -1.02 15.60 -7.72
C ASP A 136 0.21 15.29 -6.85
N GLN A 137 0.00 14.88 -5.59
CA GLN A 137 1.09 14.65 -4.63
C GLN A 137 1.27 13.17 -4.25
N GLY A 138 0.44 12.28 -4.81
CA GLY A 138 0.46 10.86 -4.52
C GLY A 138 -0.13 10.50 -3.16
N GLY A 139 -0.01 9.23 -2.79
CA GLY A 139 -0.47 8.67 -1.52
C GLY A 139 0.66 8.38 -0.53
N PRO A 140 0.36 7.73 0.60
CA PRO A 140 1.36 7.03 1.40
C PRO A 140 2.16 6.06 0.52
N LEU A 141 3.48 5.99 0.71
CA LEU A 141 4.35 5.33 -0.28
C LEU A 141 4.15 3.81 -0.39
N PHE A 142 3.49 3.18 0.58
CA PHE A 142 3.17 1.75 0.52
C PHE A 142 2.23 1.38 -0.64
N TRP A 143 1.53 2.34 -1.25
CA TRP A 143 0.72 2.13 -2.45
C TRP A 143 1.56 1.74 -3.67
N ALA A 144 2.84 2.13 -3.71
CA ALA A 144 3.81 1.68 -4.72
C ALA A 144 4.48 0.33 -4.35
N HIS A 145 4.13 -0.28 -3.20
CA HIS A 145 4.81 -1.47 -2.67
C HIS A 145 3.91 -2.71 -2.63
N TYR A 146 2.78 -2.67 -1.93
CA TYR A 146 2.08 -3.89 -1.50
C TYR A 146 1.56 -4.75 -2.66
N SER A 147 0.99 -4.10 -3.68
CA SER A 147 0.53 -4.79 -4.87
C SER A 147 1.65 -5.27 -5.79
N PHE A 148 2.90 -4.92 -5.53
CA PHE A 148 4.06 -5.14 -6.39
C PHE A 148 5.17 -5.99 -5.76
N LEU A 149 4.84 -6.71 -4.69
CA LEU A 149 5.79 -7.63 -4.04
C LEU A 149 6.00 -8.90 -4.86
N GLY A 150 4.94 -9.40 -5.49
CA GLY A 150 4.96 -10.54 -6.43
C GLY A 150 4.64 -10.14 -7.87
N LEU A 151 3.73 -9.19 -8.08
CA LEU A 151 3.44 -8.64 -9.40
C LEU A 151 4.57 -7.68 -9.82
N ASP A 152 5.31 -8.05 -10.86
CA ASP A 152 6.44 -7.26 -11.34
C ASP A 152 5.95 -6.02 -12.12
N PRO A 153 6.22 -4.79 -11.65
CA PRO A 153 5.82 -3.58 -12.37
C PRO A 153 6.68 -3.30 -13.61
N ARG A 154 7.84 -3.93 -13.78
CA ARG A 154 8.79 -3.62 -14.87
C ARG A 154 8.20 -4.06 -16.22
N GLY A 155 7.93 -3.08 -17.08
CA GLY A 155 7.26 -3.33 -18.37
C GLY A 155 5.79 -3.74 -18.22
N LEU A 156 5.21 -3.59 -17.03
CA LEU A 156 3.78 -3.80 -16.81
C LEU A 156 3.03 -2.52 -17.19
N SER A 157 2.12 -2.67 -18.15
CA SER A 157 1.24 -1.60 -18.59
C SER A 157 -0.12 -2.16 -18.96
N ASP A 158 -1.17 -1.37 -18.80
CA ASP A 158 -2.47 -1.65 -19.38
C ASP A 158 -3.06 -0.40 -20.06
N LYS A 159 -4.38 -0.39 -20.28
CA LYS A 159 -5.10 0.76 -20.86
C LYS A 159 -4.90 2.07 -20.06
N TYR A 160 -4.57 1.98 -18.77
CA TYR A 160 -4.67 3.10 -17.84
C TYR A 160 -3.32 3.71 -17.45
N ALA A 161 -2.26 2.92 -17.37
CA ALA A 161 -0.93 3.42 -17.01
C ALA A 161 0.22 2.46 -17.40
N ASP A 162 1.42 3.02 -17.43
CA ASP A 162 2.66 2.28 -17.15
C ASP A 162 2.89 2.28 -15.63
N TYR A 163 2.92 1.10 -15.02
CA TYR A 163 2.98 0.96 -13.58
C TYR A 163 4.39 1.17 -13.02
N TRP A 164 5.44 0.89 -13.80
CA TRP A 164 6.81 1.19 -13.41
C TRP A 164 7.01 2.69 -13.32
N GLU A 165 6.64 3.43 -14.37
CA GLU A 165 6.77 4.88 -14.42
C GLU A 165 5.97 5.55 -13.29
N ASN A 166 4.73 5.11 -13.04
CA ASN A 166 3.92 5.65 -11.95
C ASN A 166 4.56 5.40 -10.57
N ASN A 167 5.09 4.20 -10.31
CA ASN A 167 5.68 3.86 -9.01
C ASN A 167 7.03 4.57 -8.77
N VAL A 168 7.84 4.74 -9.82
CA VAL A 168 9.04 5.58 -9.78
C VAL A 168 8.67 7.02 -9.49
N ALA A 169 7.67 7.57 -10.19
CA ALA A 169 7.21 8.94 -9.96
C ALA A 169 6.70 9.14 -8.53
N HIS A 170 5.88 8.22 -8.02
CA HIS A 170 5.38 8.28 -6.64
C HIS A 170 6.52 8.26 -5.61
N THR A 171 7.52 7.41 -5.81
CA THR A 171 8.72 7.35 -4.95
C THR A 171 9.49 8.68 -4.96
N LEU A 172 9.75 9.23 -6.14
CA LEU A 172 10.55 10.45 -6.27
C LEU A 172 9.82 11.69 -5.76
N LEU A 173 8.50 11.79 -5.94
CA LEU A 173 7.70 12.88 -5.37
C LEU A 173 7.67 12.82 -3.83
N ASN A 174 7.53 11.63 -3.26
CA ASN A 174 7.61 11.44 -1.80
C ASN A 174 8.97 11.87 -1.25
N ARG A 175 10.06 11.46 -1.92
CA ARG A 175 11.42 11.90 -1.59
C ARG A 175 11.57 13.42 -1.71
N GLN A 176 11.09 14.01 -2.80
CA GLN A 176 11.26 15.44 -3.07
C GLN A 176 10.55 16.29 -2.01
N HIS A 177 9.33 15.93 -1.60
CA HIS A 177 8.64 16.60 -0.49
C HIS A 177 9.48 16.63 0.79
N CYS A 178 10.11 15.50 1.15
CA CYS A 178 10.97 15.46 2.33
C CYS A 178 12.25 16.32 2.17
N ILE A 179 12.77 16.47 0.96
CA ILE A 179 13.94 17.34 0.70
C ILE A 179 13.56 18.81 0.76
N ASP A 180 12.43 19.17 0.15
CA ASP A 180 11.90 20.53 0.18
C ASP A 180 11.53 20.95 1.60
N ASN A 181 11.09 19.98 2.41
CA ASN A 181 10.80 20.14 3.84
C ASN A 181 9.97 21.40 4.15
N PRO A 182 8.76 21.54 3.55
CA PRO A 182 7.98 22.77 3.63
C PRO A 182 7.54 23.14 5.06
N HIS A 183 7.65 22.20 6.00
CA HIS A 183 7.31 22.38 7.41
C HIS A 183 8.54 22.58 8.32
N GLY A 184 9.76 22.54 7.77
CA GLY A 184 10.99 22.72 8.55
C GLY A 184 11.22 21.63 9.59
N TYR A 185 10.72 20.41 9.37
CA TYR A 185 10.95 19.29 10.28
C TYR A 185 12.43 18.97 10.37
N LYS A 186 12.90 18.74 11.59
CA LYS A 186 14.27 18.30 11.83
C LYS A 186 14.52 17.00 11.06
N GLY A 187 15.77 16.72 10.68
CA GLY A 187 16.20 15.43 10.15
C GLY A 187 15.69 15.06 8.75
N TYR A 188 14.76 15.79 8.15
CA TYR A 188 14.30 15.57 6.78
C TYR A 188 15.39 15.95 5.77
N GLY A 189 15.54 15.18 4.68
CA GLY A 189 16.44 15.50 3.59
C GLY A 189 16.84 14.30 2.74
N GLU A 190 17.88 14.45 1.90
CA GLU A 190 18.32 13.43 0.94
C GLU A 190 18.67 12.07 1.57
N ARG A 191 19.07 12.08 2.85
CA ARG A 191 19.48 10.90 3.63
C ARG A 191 18.41 10.40 4.60
N SER A 192 17.28 11.07 4.69
CA SER A 192 16.21 10.74 5.63
C SER A 192 14.89 11.28 5.08
N TRP A 193 14.24 10.41 4.31
CA TRP A 193 12.97 10.67 3.64
C TRP A 193 12.13 9.40 3.68
N GLY A 194 10.85 9.53 3.35
CA GLY A 194 9.93 8.40 3.26
C GLY A 194 8.72 8.58 4.17
N LEU A 195 7.60 8.99 3.58
CA LEU A 195 6.32 9.14 4.25
C LEU A 195 5.38 8.01 3.83
N THR A 196 4.92 7.22 4.82
CA THR A 196 3.92 6.17 4.60
C THR A 196 3.14 5.90 5.89
N ALA A 197 2.08 5.09 5.80
CA ALA A 197 1.29 4.74 6.96
C ALA A 197 2.12 4.01 8.04
N SER A 198 2.09 4.49 9.28
CA SER A 198 2.84 3.90 10.40
C SER A 198 2.34 4.38 11.75
N TYR A 199 2.99 3.88 12.82
CA TYR A 199 2.93 4.55 14.12
C TYR A 199 3.34 6.01 14.00
N SER A 200 2.75 6.82 14.86
CA SER A 200 2.83 8.27 14.79
C SER A 200 2.73 8.92 16.17
N VAL A 201 2.93 10.23 16.20
CA VAL A 201 2.89 11.04 17.42
C VAL A 201 1.51 10.99 18.12
N PRO A 202 1.44 11.22 19.44
CA PRO A 202 0.16 11.19 20.17
C PRO A 202 -0.87 12.14 19.56
N GLY A 203 -2.12 11.66 19.43
CA GLY A 203 -3.20 12.43 18.81
C GLY A 203 -3.27 12.35 17.27
N ALA A 204 -2.27 11.75 16.61
CA ALA A 204 -2.25 11.61 15.15
C ALA A 204 -3.47 10.89 14.57
N ALA A 205 -3.97 9.83 15.24
CA ALA A 205 -5.15 9.11 14.78
C ALA A 205 -6.41 9.99 14.78
N ALA A 206 -6.62 10.77 15.86
CA ALA A 206 -7.77 11.67 15.97
C ALA A 206 -7.69 12.79 14.92
N TYR A 207 -6.48 13.35 14.69
CA TYR A 207 -6.26 14.38 13.68
C TYR A 207 -6.47 13.84 12.26
N PHE A 208 -5.91 12.67 11.95
CA PHE A 208 -6.10 12.00 10.65
C PHE A 208 -7.57 11.67 10.37
N GLN A 209 -8.33 11.27 11.39
CA GLN A 209 -9.76 10.96 11.28
C GLN A 209 -10.67 12.20 11.30
N GLY A 210 -10.11 13.42 11.38
CA GLY A 210 -10.88 14.67 11.44
C GLY A 210 -11.69 14.84 12.72
N GLN A 211 -11.32 14.16 13.80
CA GLN A 211 -11.96 14.29 15.12
C GLN A 211 -11.45 15.51 15.89
N THR A 212 -10.35 16.11 15.44
CA THR A 212 -9.76 17.34 15.98
C THR A 212 -9.04 18.09 14.86
N ASP A 213 -9.06 19.41 14.90
CA ASP A 213 -8.27 20.28 14.01
C ASP A 213 -6.89 20.62 14.60
N GLN A 214 -6.64 20.23 15.87
CA GLN A 214 -5.35 20.46 16.52
C GLN A 214 -4.30 19.52 15.92
N LYS A 215 -3.38 20.08 15.13
CA LYS A 215 -2.22 19.35 14.61
C LYS A 215 -1.38 18.82 15.78
N PRO A 216 -1.09 17.51 15.83
CA PRO A 216 -0.20 16.93 16.83
C PRO A 216 1.17 17.58 16.83
N ASP A 217 1.76 17.67 18.02
CA ASP A 217 3.12 18.13 18.21
C ASP A 217 4.11 17.06 17.72
N SER A 218 4.92 17.42 16.72
CA SER A 218 5.91 16.54 16.09
C SER A 218 7.09 16.20 17.00
N ASP A 219 7.32 16.98 18.06
CA ASP A 219 8.45 16.77 18.97
C ASP A 219 8.16 15.69 20.04
N GLN A 220 6.95 15.15 20.08
CA GLN A 220 6.58 14.09 21.02
C GLN A 220 7.13 12.73 20.60
N SER A 221 8.06 12.20 21.39
CA SER A 221 8.78 10.95 21.06
C SER A 221 8.01 9.66 21.32
N ASN A 222 6.83 9.72 21.96
CA ASN A 222 6.07 8.52 22.30
C ASN A 222 5.08 8.18 21.17
N LEU A 223 5.47 7.26 20.30
CA LEU A 223 4.68 6.89 19.13
C LEU A 223 3.51 5.98 19.51
N THR A 224 2.42 6.58 20.00
CA THR A 224 1.23 5.87 20.47
C THR A 224 0.04 5.99 19.51
N GLY A 225 0.15 6.80 18.45
CA GLY A 225 -0.86 6.94 17.41
C GLY A 225 -0.54 6.12 16.16
N TYR A 226 -1.45 6.14 15.18
CA TYR A 226 -1.22 5.60 13.83
C TYR A 226 -1.83 6.57 12.81
N ALA A 227 -1.12 6.84 11.70
CA ALA A 227 -1.62 7.73 10.65
C ALA A 227 -1.05 7.39 9.27
N GLY A 228 -1.80 7.69 8.21
CA GLY A 228 -1.38 7.53 6.82
C GLY A 228 -0.51 8.68 6.32
N HIS A 229 0.77 8.72 6.69
CA HIS A 229 1.66 9.80 6.27
C HIS A 229 1.88 9.82 4.76
N SER A 230 1.86 11.01 4.17
CA SER A 230 2.08 11.28 2.75
C SER A 230 2.49 12.75 2.59
N PRO A 231 2.95 13.21 1.40
CA PRO A 231 3.21 14.64 1.17
C PRO A 231 2.01 15.55 1.50
N ALA A 232 0.78 15.05 1.24
CA ALA A 232 -0.45 15.76 1.55
C ALA A 232 -0.83 15.75 3.05
N PHE A 233 -0.23 14.85 3.84
CA PHE A 233 -0.48 14.66 5.27
C PHE A 233 0.82 14.31 6.00
N ASP A 234 1.58 15.34 6.35
CA ASP A 234 2.89 15.23 6.96
C ASP A 234 2.89 15.76 8.41
N LEU A 235 3.29 14.88 9.34
CA LEU A 235 3.36 15.17 10.77
C LEU A 235 4.81 15.12 11.31
N GLY A 236 5.82 15.13 10.44
CA GLY A 236 7.23 15.09 10.87
C GLY A 236 7.72 13.69 11.21
N VAL A 237 7.10 12.65 10.67
CA VAL A 237 7.41 11.24 10.97
C VAL A 237 8.00 10.57 9.73
N ILE A 238 9.28 10.19 9.80
CA ILE A 238 9.94 9.39 8.78
C ILE A 238 9.75 7.90 9.07
N THR A 239 9.26 7.17 8.08
CA THR A 239 8.98 5.75 8.19
C THR A 239 9.90 4.95 7.28
N PRO A 240 10.84 4.17 7.83
CA PRO A 240 11.88 3.48 7.06
C PRO A 240 11.38 2.65 5.90
N THR A 241 10.27 1.92 6.08
CA THR A 241 9.73 1.07 5.02
C THR A 241 9.34 1.86 3.76
N ALA A 242 9.02 3.15 3.87
CA ALA A 242 8.72 3.99 2.72
C ALA A 242 9.93 4.07 1.77
N ALA A 243 11.07 4.54 2.26
CA ALA A 243 12.28 4.61 1.45
C ALA A 243 12.86 3.22 1.15
N LEU A 244 13.02 2.37 2.16
CA LEU A 244 13.72 1.09 2.01
C LEU A 244 13.00 0.13 1.04
N SER A 245 11.67 0.05 1.08
CA SER A 245 10.90 -0.80 0.16
C SER A 245 10.83 -0.22 -1.26
N SER A 246 11.18 1.06 -1.44
CA SER A 246 11.35 1.70 -2.76
C SER A 246 12.72 1.46 -3.39
N LEU A 247 13.57 0.59 -2.83
CA LEU A 247 14.88 0.24 -3.39
C LEU A 247 14.84 -0.15 -4.89
N PRO A 248 13.83 -0.91 -5.38
CA PRO A 248 13.75 -1.21 -6.82
C PRO A 248 13.59 0.03 -7.70
N TYR A 249 12.92 1.07 -7.20
CA TYR A 249 12.55 2.25 -7.97
C TYR A 249 13.59 3.37 -7.93
N ALA A 250 14.31 3.52 -6.82
CA ALA A 250 15.28 4.60 -6.59
C ALA A 250 16.53 4.10 -5.83
N PRO A 251 17.30 3.16 -6.40
CA PRO A 251 18.34 2.45 -5.65
C PRO A 251 19.43 3.38 -5.09
N GLY A 252 19.86 4.39 -5.85
CA GLY A 252 20.89 5.32 -5.41
C GLY A 252 20.44 6.15 -4.20
N GLU A 253 19.24 6.68 -4.28
CA GLU A 253 18.60 7.51 -3.26
C GLU A 253 18.32 6.72 -1.98
N VAL A 254 17.85 5.48 -2.12
CA VAL A 254 17.54 4.59 -1.00
C VAL A 254 18.80 4.12 -0.29
N MET A 255 19.89 3.87 -1.02
CA MET A 255 21.16 3.48 -0.38
C MET A 255 21.73 4.58 0.52
N LEU A 256 21.51 5.86 0.21
CA LEU A 256 21.87 6.97 1.10
C LEU A 256 21.10 6.91 2.43
N VAL A 257 19.81 6.61 2.35
CA VAL A 257 18.92 6.48 3.51
C VAL A 257 19.31 5.27 4.36
N MET A 258 19.49 4.12 3.73
CA MET A 258 19.87 2.87 4.41
C MET A 258 21.17 3.04 5.19
N ARG A 259 22.20 3.65 4.58
CA ARG A 259 23.46 3.96 5.28
C ARG A 259 23.26 4.95 6.40
N HIS A 260 22.51 6.02 6.19
CA HIS A 260 22.26 6.99 7.26
C HIS A 260 21.59 6.37 8.47
N PHE A 261 20.55 5.55 8.25
CA PHE A 261 19.83 4.87 9.32
C PHE A 261 20.72 3.87 10.06
N TYR A 262 21.55 3.12 9.33
CA TYR A 262 22.45 2.12 9.91
C TYR A 262 23.66 2.73 10.63
N GLU A 263 24.36 3.65 9.97
CA GLU A 263 25.67 4.15 10.41
C GLU A 263 25.54 5.33 11.40
N ASN A 264 24.51 6.17 11.26
CA ASN A 264 24.45 7.46 11.98
C ASN A 264 23.34 7.53 13.04
N LEU A 265 22.23 6.79 12.89
CA LEU A 265 21.12 6.82 13.86
C LEU A 265 21.23 5.75 14.97
N GLY A 266 22.11 4.76 14.81
CA GLY A 266 22.53 3.81 15.85
C GLY A 266 21.46 2.80 16.31
N PRO A 267 21.85 1.80 17.14
CA PRO A 267 21.00 0.64 17.48
C PRO A 267 19.68 0.97 18.19
N SER A 268 19.65 2.05 18.97
CA SER A 268 18.45 2.51 19.69
C SER A 268 17.31 2.97 18.76
N ASN A 269 17.65 3.29 17.51
CA ASN A 269 16.71 3.65 16.45
C ASN A 269 16.48 2.50 15.43
N MET A 270 17.16 1.36 15.61
CA MET A 270 17.11 0.17 14.74
C MET A 270 16.47 -1.06 15.42
N GLY A 271 15.79 -0.86 16.56
CA GLY A 271 15.08 -1.91 17.30
C GLY A 271 13.73 -2.31 16.68
N ALA A 272 13.00 -3.21 17.35
CA ALA A 272 11.87 -4.00 16.83
C ALA A 272 10.62 -3.24 16.31
N LEU A 273 10.57 -1.91 16.36
CA LEU A 273 9.47 -1.11 15.79
C LEU A 273 10.06 0.09 15.03
N TRP A 274 10.00 0.03 13.70
CA TRP A 274 10.60 1.02 12.81
C TRP A 274 9.69 2.24 12.59
N VAL A 275 9.94 3.28 13.36
CA VAL A 275 9.63 4.68 13.01
C VAL A 275 10.81 5.51 13.50
N LEU A 276 11.47 6.23 12.59
CA LEU A 276 12.73 6.89 12.91
C LEU A 276 12.52 8.30 13.45
N ARG A 277 13.27 8.58 14.51
CA ARG A 277 13.44 9.92 15.06
C ARG A 277 14.21 10.76 14.07
N CYS A 278 13.76 11.99 13.87
CA CYS A 278 14.60 13.05 13.39
C CYS A 278 15.39 13.63 14.58
N LEU A 279 16.49 12.95 14.98
CA LEU A 279 17.38 13.41 16.06
C LEU A 279 18.23 14.62 15.68
#